data_AF-A0AAV7E513-F1
#
_entry.id   AF-A0AAV7E513-F1
#
_cell.length_a   1.000
_cell.length_b   1.000
_cell.length_c   1.000
_cell.angle_alpha   90.00
_cell.angle_beta   90.00
_cell.angle_gamma   90.00
#
_symmetry.space_group_name_H-M   'P 1'
#
loop_
_entity.id
_entity.type
_entity.pdbx_description
1 polymer ?
#
loop_
_entity_poly.entity_id
_entity_poly.type
_entity_poly.pdbx_seq_one_letter_code
_entity_poly.pdbx_strand_id
1 'polypeptide(L)'
;MVDLKLSHHPTIVYRPIRPSDLEVLEQIHAALFPIRYETEFFLNVVNGNDIISWAAVDISRPDSQSDELIGFVTARTLLARETELSDVVGYSSSRADHTLVYILTLGVVEAYRNLGIATSLVQQVIRYAASVPTCRALYLHVIAYNDPAIHFYQKMLFKCVRRLPNFYYIRGRHHDSYLFIYYVNGGRSPCSPLDIVAMVATYMRSLFTSLVARLWKNDERKLPSTRWSKCKESNSLLAITQNKRIIITPDKTGCQCV
;
A
#
# COMPACT_ATOMS: atom_id res chain seq x y z
N MET A 1 34.25 -12.77 28.52
CA MET A 1 33.01 -13.49 28.18
C MET A 1 32.34 -12.70 27.07
N VAL A 2 32.40 -13.19 25.82
CA VAL A 2 31.88 -12.45 24.67
C VAL A 2 30.40 -12.75 24.56
N ASP A 3 29.56 -11.73 24.74
CA ASP A 3 28.11 -11.85 24.63
C ASP A 3 27.74 -11.97 23.15
N LEU A 4 27.81 -13.19 22.63
CA LEU A 4 27.36 -13.56 21.29
C LEU A 4 25.84 -13.45 21.25
N LYS A 5 25.34 -12.21 21.06
CA LYS A 5 24.04 -11.97 20.46
C LYS A 5 24.04 -12.56 19.06
N LEU A 6 23.75 -13.86 18.99
CA LEU A 6 23.37 -14.54 17.77
C LEU A 6 22.25 -13.71 17.16
N SER A 7 22.56 -13.07 16.03
CA SER A 7 21.57 -12.35 15.24
C SER A 7 20.55 -13.37 14.77
N HIS A 8 19.43 -13.47 15.50
CA HIS A 8 18.31 -14.32 15.12
C HIS A 8 17.75 -13.79 13.80
N HIS A 9 17.90 -14.59 12.74
CA HIS A 9 17.32 -14.30 11.43
C HIS A 9 16.04 -15.14 11.34
N PRO A 10 14.86 -14.56 11.61
CA PRO A 10 13.62 -15.32 11.69
C PRO A 10 13.22 -15.83 10.31
N THR A 11 12.85 -17.10 10.22
CA THR A 11 12.44 -17.74 8.97
C THR A 11 10.92 -17.73 8.90
N ILE A 12 10.37 -16.67 8.30
CA ILE A 12 8.93 -16.44 8.27
C ILE A 12 8.24 -17.29 7.20
N VAL A 13 7.27 -18.11 7.62
CA VAL A 13 6.39 -18.89 6.74
C VAL A 13 4.96 -18.38 6.86
N TYR A 14 4.20 -18.44 5.76
CA TYR A 14 2.80 -18.01 5.70
C TYR A 14 1.91 -19.21 5.37
N ARG A 15 0.85 -19.41 6.16
CA ARG A 15 -0.13 -20.51 6.01
C ARG A 15 -1.54 -20.02 6.30
N PRO A 16 -2.62 -20.73 5.95
CA PRO A 16 -3.95 -20.45 6.50
C PRO A 16 -3.96 -20.57 8.04
N ILE A 17 -4.87 -19.83 8.69
CA ILE A 17 -5.17 -20.04 10.11
C ILE A 17 -5.95 -21.36 10.27
N ARG A 18 -5.76 -22.04 11.40
CA ARG A 18 -6.29 -23.38 11.69
C ARG A 18 -6.95 -23.42 13.08
N PRO A 19 -7.78 -24.44 13.41
CA PRO A 19 -8.38 -24.59 14.74
C PRO A 19 -7.38 -24.60 15.92
N SER A 20 -6.15 -25.10 15.69
CA SER A 20 -5.06 -25.09 16.67
C SER A 20 -4.58 -23.68 17.06
N ASP A 21 -4.84 -22.67 16.22
CA ASP A 21 -4.36 -21.31 16.43
C ASP A 21 -5.28 -20.47 17.33
N LEU A 22 -6.46 -21.00 17.71
CA LEU A 22 -7.56 -20.25 18.34
C LEU A 22 -7.12 -19.44 19.56
N GLU A 23 -6.49 -20.09 20.54
CA GLU A 23 -6.10 -19.45 21.80
C GLU A 23 -5.06 -18.34 21.56
N VAL A 24 -4.03 -18.63 20.75
CA VAL A 24 -2.98 -17.65 20.41
C VAL A 24 -3.56 -16.48 19.61
N LEU A 25 -4.51 -16.74 18.71
CA LEU A 25 -5.19 -15.71 17.94
C LEU A 25 -5.98 -14.76 18.84
N GLU A 26 -6.74 -15.29 19.80
CA GLU A 26 -7.47 -14.50 20.81
C GLU A 26 -6.51 -13.67 21.68
N GLN A 27 -5.43 -14.28 22.18
CA GLN A 27 -4.41 -13.62 23.00
C GLN A 27 -3.74 -12.45 22.24
N ILE A 28 -3.29 -12.67 20.99
CA ILE A 28 -2.66 -11.61 20.21
C ILE A 28 -3.67 -10.51 19.84
N HIS A 29 -4.93 -10.84 19.55
CA HIS A 29 -5.96 -9.81 19.34
C HIS A 29 -6.18 -8.95 20.59
N ALA A 30 -6.28 -9.58 21.77
CA ALA A 30 -6.45 -8.90 23.04
C ALA A 30 -5.25 -7.99 23.41
N ALA A 31 -4.05 -8.34 22.95
CA ALA A 31 -2.84 -7.55 23.15
C ALA A 31 -2.68 -6.41 22.12
N LEU A 32 -3.05 -6.65 20.85
CA LEU A 32 -2.83 -5.68 19.76
C LEU A 32 -3.97 -4.68 19.57
N PHE A 33 -5.22 -5.05 19.85
CA PHE A 33 -6.38 -4.20 19.56
C PHE A 33 -7.07 -3.68 20.82
N PRO A 34 -7.47 -2.39 20.85
CA PRO A 34 -8.27 -1.84 21.94
C PRO A 34 -9.76 -2.23 21.88
N ILE A 35 -10.18 -2.86 20.77
CA ILE A 35 -11.54 -3.33 20.50
C ILE A 35 -11.61 -4.82 20.85
N ARG A 36 -12.69 -5.25 21.49
CA ARG A 36 -12.96 -6.67 21.78
C ARG A 36 -13.82 -7.26 20.68
N TYR A 37 -13.47 -8.47 20.28
CA TYR A 37 -14.24 -9.32 19.36
C TYR A 37 -14.84 -10.47 20.17
N GLU A 38 -15.98 -10.97 19.73
CA GLU A 38 -16.67 -12.10 20.37
C GLU A 38 -16.02 -13.43 19.98
N THR A 39 -16.12 -14.46 20.83
CA THR A 39 -15.56 -15.79 20.56
C THR A 39 -16.06 -16.39 19.23
N GLU A 40 -17.29 -16.08 18.80
CA GLU A 40 -17.82 -16.51 17.51
C GLU A 40 -17.01 -15.95 16.31
N PHE A 41 -16.47 -14.74 16.39
CA PHE A 41 -15.58 -14.21 15.35
C PHE A 41 -14.34 -15.09 15.21
N PHE A 42 -13.70 -15.46 16.32
CA PHE A 42 -12.50 -16.28 16.30
C PHE A 42 -12.79 -17.71 15.83
N LEU A 43 -13.89 -18.31 16.28
CA LEU A 43 -14.37 -19.61 15.77
C LEU A 43 -14.61 -19.58 14.27
N ASN A 44 -15.19 -18.51 13.73
CA ASN A 44 -15.37 -18.36 12.28
C ASN A 44 -14.03 -18.18 11.54
N VAL A 45 -13.06 -17.46 12.10
CA VAL A 45 -11.70 -17.30 11.52
C VAL A 45 -10.96 -18.63 11.43
N VAL A 46 -10.96 -19.45 12.49
CA VAL A 46 -10.14 -20.68 12.56
C VAL A 46 -10.76 -21.87 11.82
N ASN A 47 -12.08 -21.87 11.62
CA ASN A 47 -12.79 -22.87 10.84
C ASN A 47 -12.97 -22.47 9.35
N GLY A 48 -12.69 -21.20 9.00
CA GLY A 48 -12.84 -20.69 7.63
C GLY A 48 -14.27 -20.34 7.22
N ASN A 49 -15.17 -20.12 8.19
CA ASN A 49 -16.58 -19.79 7.95
C ASN A 49 -16.71 -18.31 7.56
N ASP A 50 -16.96 -18.05 6.27
CA ASP A 50 -17.11 -16.70 5.69
C ASP A 50 -15.95 -15.73 5.99
N ILE A 51 -14.79 -16.24 6.41
CA ILE A 51 -13.59 -15.46 6.70
C ILE A 51 -12.39 -16.19 6.09
N ILE A 52 -11.73 -15.52 5.15
CA ILE A 52 -10.44 -15.94 4.61
C ILE A 52 -9.34 -15.38 5.52
N SER A 53 -8.37 -16.21 5.88
CA SER A 53 -7.38 -15.86 6.88
C SER A 53 -6.00 -16.43 6.55
N TRP A 54 -4.95 -15.66 6.87
CA TRP A 54 -3.56 -16.11 6.79
C TRP A 54 -2.81 -15.78 8.07
N ALA A 55 -2.02 -16.74 8.51
CA ALA A 55 -1.02 -16.69 9.57
C ALA A 55 0.37 -16.36 9.00
N ALA A 56 1.20 -15.76 9.84
CA ALA A 56 2.66 -15.80 9.74
C ALA A 56 3.21 -16.51 10.99
N VAL A 57 4.18 -17.41 10.80
CA VAL A 57 4.88 -18.19 11.85
C VAL A 57 6.39 -18.09 11.64
N ASP A 58 7.19 -18.19 12.71
CA ASP A 58 8.66 -18.20 12.64
C ASP A 58 9.21 -19.61 12.93
N ILE A 59 9.52 -20.34 11.86
CA ILE A 59 9.97 -21.73 11.95
C ILE A 59 11.41 -21.89 12.45
N SER A 60 12.15 -20.79 12.71
CA SER A 60 13.48 -20.86 13.34
C SER A 60 13.45 -20.71 14.86
N ARG A 61 12.27 -20.58 15.47
CA ARG A 61 12.08 -20.75 16.92
C ARG A 61 12.32 -22.21 17.34
N PRO A 62 12.73 -22.47 18.60
CA PRO A 62 12.82 -23.83 19.12
C PRO A 62 11.46 -24.56 19.05
N ASP A 63 11.49 -25.89 18.90
CA ASP A 63 10.38 -26.73 18.40
C ASP A 63 9.01 -26.53 19.07
N SER A 64 8.95 -26.09 20.33
CA SER A 64 7.68 -25.82 21.03
C SER A 64 6.97 -24.52 20.61
N GLN A 65 7.62 -23.66 19.81
CA GLN A 65 7.09 -22.35 19.39
C GLN A 65 7.22 -22.10 17.87
N SER A 66 7.68 -23.07 17.09
CA SER A 66 7.98 -22.91 15.65
C SER A 66 6.75 -22.77 14.75
N ASP A 67 5.57 -23.23 15.20
CA ASP A 67 4.27 -23.04 14.51
C ASP A 67 3.36 -22.01 15.20
N GLU A 68 3.88 -21.26 16.18
CA GLU A 68 3.11 -20.21 16.89
C GLU A 68 2.92 -18.97 16.00
N LEU A 69 1.70 -18.40 16.05
CA LEU A 69 1.37 -17.14 15.37
C LEU A 69 2.26 -15.98 15.82
N ILE A 70 2.89 -15.31 14.86
CA ILE A 70 3.57 -14.01 15.06
C ILE A 70 2.91 -12.87 14.27
N GLY A 71 1.97 -13.20 13.39
CA GLY A 71 1.14 -12.24 12.69
C GLY A 71 -0.01 -12.92 11.98
N PHE A 72 -1.03 -12.13 11.63
CA PHE A 72 -2.21 -12.62 10.93
C PHE A 72 -2.87 -11.51 10.12
N VAL A 73 -3.67 -11.92 9.14
CA VAL A 73 -4.68 -11.08 8.51
C VAL A 73 -5.97 -11.88 8.35
N THR A 74 -7.11 -11.25 8.63
CA THR A 74 -8.43 -11.84 8.42
C THR A 74 -9.25 -10.93 7.50
N ALA A 75 -10.00 -11.51 6.57
CA ALA A 75 -10.78 -10.78 5.59
C ALA A 75 -12.07 -11.53 5.21
N ARG A 76 -13.11 -10.79 4.84
CA ARG A 76 -14.40 -11.34 4.37
C ARG A 76 -14.74 -10.80 3.00
N THR A 77 -15.24 -11.67 2.12
CA THR A 77 -15.81 -11.27 0.83
C THR A 77 -17.27 -10.88 1.03
N LEU A 78 -17.65 -9.69 0.56
CA LEU A 78 -19.00 -9.12 0.67
C LEU A 78 -19.49 -8.72 -0.72
N LEU A 79 -20.81 -8.70 -0.95
CA LEU A 79 -21.37 -8.14 -2.18
C LEU A 79 -21.33 -6.60 -2.11
N ALA A 80 -20.90 -5.94 -3.18
CA ALA A 80 -20.69 -4.49 -3.18
C ALA A 80 -21.95 -3.69 -2.82
N ARG A 81 -23.13 -4.21 -3.17
CA ARG A 81 -24.46 -3.65 -2.84
C ARG A 81 -24.81 -3.67 -1.34
N GLU A 82 -24.13 -4.52 -0.56
CA GLU A 82 -24.31 -4.65 0.90
C GLU A 82 -23.28 -3.83 1.69
N THR A 83 -22.43 -3.07 1.01
CA THR A 83 -21.37 -2.25 1.62
C THR A 83 -21.66 -0.76 1.54
N GLU A 84 -21.08 0.02 2.46
CA GLU A 84 -21.10 1.49 2.46
C GLU A 84 -20.25 2.15 1.34
N LEU A 85 -19.73 1.34 0.41
CA LEU A 85 -18.87 1.71 -0.71
C LEU A 85 -19.58 1.64 -2.07
N SER A 86 -20.91 1.45 -2.09
CA SER A 86 -21.71 1.43 -3.32
C SER A 86 -21.59 2.72 -4.16
N ASP A 87 -21.22 3.83 -3.51
CA ASP A 87 -20.92 5.13 -4.12
C ASP A 87 -19.43 5.35 -4.46
N VAL A 88 -18.50 4.56 -3.88
CA VAL A 88 -17.03 4.71 -4.03
C VAL A 88 -16.42 3.67 -4.98
N VAL A 89 -17.13 2.58 -5.25
CA VAL A 89 -16.84 1.66 -6.36
C VAL A 89 -17.73 2.08 -7.50
N GLY A 90 -17.16 2.52 -8.62
CA GLY A 90 -17.89 3.07 -9.77
C GLY A 90 -18.93 2.10 -10.35
N TYR A 91 -20.13 2.11 -9.77
CA TYR A 91 -21.15 1.10 -9.96
C TYR A 91 -22.00 1.43 -11.19
N SER A 92 -21.71 0.74 -12.29
CA SER A 92 -22.68 0.59 -13.36
C SER A 92 -23.75 -0.40 -12.89
N SER A 93 -25.01 0.04 -12.83
CA SER A 93 -26.18 -0.74 -12.40
C SER A 93 -26.49 -1.99 -13.24
N SER A 94 -25.67 -2.28 -14.25
CA SER A 94 -25.71 -3.47 -15.10
C SER A 94 -25.00 -4.72 -14.54
N ARG A 95 -24.31 -4.65 -13.39
CA ARG A 95 -23.57 -5.81 -12.82
C ARG A 95 -23.83 -6.02 -11.32
N ALA A 96 -24.90 -6.75 -11.01
CA ALA A 96 -25.42 -6.98 -9.65
C ALA A 96 -24.52 -7.84 -8.73
N ASP A 97 -23.52 -8.54 -9.29
CA ASP A 97 -22.75 -9.59 -8.61
C ASP A 97 -21.28 -9.20 -8.33
N HIS A 98 -20.99 -7.90 -8.24
CA HIS A 98 -19.66 -7.44 -7.84
C HIS A 98 -19.43 -7.62 -6.36
N THR A 99 -18.23 -8.08 -6.01
CA THR A 99 -17.81 -8.31 -4.62
C THR A 99 -16.67 -7.35 -4.22
N LEU A 100 -16.49 -7.20 -2.92
CA LEU A 100 -15.39 -6.47 -2.29
C LEU A 100 -14.81 -7.36 -1.17
N VAL A 101 -13.51 -7.22 -0.91
CA VAL A 101 -12.85 -7.93 0.20
C VAL A 101 -12.59 -6.94 1.33
N TYR A 102 -13.29 -7.10 2.43
CA TYR A 102 -13.08 -6.31 3.65
C TYR A 102 -11.98 -6.94 4.50
N ILE A 103 -10.87 -6.24 4.74
CA ILE A 103 -9.87 -6.67 5.73
C ILE A 103 -10.41 -6.31 7.11
N LEU A 104 -10.72 -7.34 7.89
CA LEU A 104 -11.32 -7.25 9.23
C LEU A 104 -10.24 -6.88 10.26
N THR A 105 -9.12 -7.63 10.27
CA THR A 105 -8.01 -7.42 11.20
C THR A 105 -6.67 -7.69 10.51
N LEU A 106 -5.63 -6.98 10.94
CA LEU A 106 -4.24 -7.19 10.54
C LEU A 106 -3.35 -6.95 11.76
N GLY A 107 -2.62 -7.98 12.19
CA GLY A 107 -1.78 -7.94 13.39
C GLY A 107 -0.39 -8.52 13.14
N VAL A 108 0.62 -7.94 13.78
CA VAL A 108 1.97 -8.51 13.91
C VAL A 108 2.45 -8.22 15.33
N VAL A 109 2.93 -9.26 16.02
CA VAL A 109 3.46 -9.15 17.39
C VAL A 109 4.67 -8.23 17.41
N GLU A 110 4.85 -7.49 18.49
CA GLU A 110 5.75 -6.32 18.52
C GLU A 110 7.20 -6.65 18.13
N ALA A 111 7.74 -7.75 18.64
CA ALA A 111 9.10 -8.23 18.35
C ALA A 111 9.35 -8.57 16.86
N TYR A 112 8.30 -8.72 16.04
CA TYR A 112 8.38 -9.09 14.63
C TYR A 112 7.89 -7.96 13.68
N ARG A 113 7.59 -6.77 14.22
CA ARG A 113 7.27 -5.59 13.42
C ARG A 113 8.48 -5.13 12.61
N ASN A 114 8.22 -4.35 11.55
CA ASN A 114 9.22 -3.82 10.62
C ASN A 114 10.02 -4.88 9.81
N LEU A 115 9.72 -6.18 9.96
CA LEU A 115 10.29 -7.29 9.16
C LEU A 115 9.52 -7.58 7.85
N GLY A 116 8.65 -6.67 7.40
CA GLY A 116 7.85 -6.84 6.18
C GLY A 116 6.66 -7.82 6.28
N ILE A 117 6.41 -8.45 7.44
CA ILE A 117 5.36 -9.47 7.62
C ILE A 117 3.96 -8.93 7.27
N ALA A 118 3.61 -7.73 7.75
CA ALA A 118 2.32 -7.10 7.42
C ALA A 118 2.16 -6.86 5.91
N THR A 119 3.23 -6.45 5.23
CA THR A 119 3.28 -6.29 3.76
C THR A 119 2.96 -7.61 3.07
N SER A 120 3.64 -8.69 3.46
CA SER A 120 3.43 -10.03 2.90
C SER A 120 2.02 -10.57 3.15
N LEU A 121 1.47 -10.37 4.37
CA LEU A 121 0.10 -10.76 4.71
C LEU A 121 -0.93 -10.02 3.84
N VAL A 122 -0.84 -8.69 3.73
CA VAL A 122 -1.74 -7.91 2.86
C VAL A 122 -1.57 -8.28 1.38
N GLN A 123 -0.35 -8.62 0.94
CA GLN A 123 -0.14 -9.14 -0.41
C GLN A 123 -0.87 -10.47 -0.67
N GLN A 124 -1.03 -11.36 0.33
CA GLN A 124 -1.86 -12.56 0.15
C GLN A 124 -3.33 -12.19 -0.08
N VAL A 125 -3.88 -11.24 0.68
CA VAL A 125 -5.26 -10.77 0.48
C VAL A 125 -5.42 -10.10 -0.89
N ILE A 126 -4.45 -9.29 -1.33
CA ILE A 126 -4.47 -8.67 -2.67
C ILE A 126 -4.45 -9.73 -3.78
N ARG A 127 -3.61 -10.78 -3.66
CA ARG A 127 -3.57 -11.90 -4.62
C ARG A 127 -4.91 -12.65 -4.66
N TYR A 128 -5.50 -12.95 -3.50
CA TYR A 128 -6.82 -13.56 -3.40
C TYR A 128 -7.90 -12.69 -4.07
N ALA A 129 -7.97 -11.41 -3.72
CA ALA A 129 -8.91 -10.47 -4.32
C ALA A 129 -8.74 -10.35 -5.84
N ALA A 130 -7.50 -10.35 -6.34
CA ALA A 130 -7.21 -10.37 -7.78
C ALA A 130 -7.63 -11.69 -8.47
N SER A 131 -7.55 -12.84 -7.78
CA SER A 131 -8.01 -14.12 -8.34
C SER A 131 -9.53 -14.26 -8.46
N VAL A 132 -10.31 -13.46 -7.72
CA VAL A 132 -11.78 -13.49 -7.75
C VAL A 132 -12.31 -12.53 -8.85
N PRO A 133 -12.85 -13.02 -9.99
CA PRO A 133 -13.15 -12.17 -11.15
C PRO A 133 -14.28 -11.14 -10.92
N THR A 134 -15.14 -11.40 -9.94
CA THR A 134 -16.21 -10.50 -9.49
C THR A 134 -15.74 -9.42 -8.51
N CYS A 135 -14.57 -9.60 -7.88
CA CYS A 135 -14.04 -8.65 -6.92
C CYS A 135 -13.63 -7.34 -7.60
N ARG A 136 -13.88 -6.19 -6.97
CA ARG A 136 -13.54 -4.87 -7.53
C ARG A 136 -12.60 -4.05 -6.65
N ALA A 137 -12.57 -4.31 -5.35
CA ALA A 137 -11.61 -3.69 -4.45
C ALA A 137 -11.44 -4.51 -3.16
N LEU A 138 -10.31 -4.27 -2.50
CA LEU A 138 -10.16 -4.49 -1.07
C LEU A 138 -10.48 -3.18 -0.35
N TYR A 139 -11.03 -3.25 0.86
CA TYR A 139 -11.20 -2.08 1.72
C TYR A 139 -11.02 -2.42 3.20
N LEU A 140 -10.82 -1.39 4.02
CA LEU A 140 -10.62 -1.52 5.47
C LEU A 140 -10.80 -0.19 6.19
N HIS A 141 -10.95 -0.28 7.51
CA HIS A 141 -11.00 0.84 8.42
C HIS A 141 -9.73 0.95 9.26
N VAL A 142 -9.24 2.18 9.45
CA VAL A 142 -8.11 2.49 10.34
C VAL A 142 -8.53 3.57 11.32
N ILE A 143 -8.41 3.29 12.62
CA ILE A 143 -8.69 4.29 13.65
C ILE A 143 -7.78 5.51 13.49
N ALA A 144 -8.35 6.71 13.57
CA ALA A 144 -7.73 7.94 13.05
C ALA A 144 -6.42 8.38 13.74
N TYR A 145 -6.12 7.83 14.93
CA TYR A 145 -4.86 8.08 15.65
C TYR A 145 -3.77 7.01 15.39
N ASN A 146 -4.04 5.98 14.58
CA ASN A 146 -3.07 4.92 14.28
C ASN A 146 -2.21 5.31 13.07
N ASP A 147 -1.37 6.32 13.25
CA ASP A 147 -0.45 6.80 12.22
C ASP A 147 0.42 5.69 11.59
N PRO A 148 0.97 4.71 12.33
CA PRO A 148 1.73 3.61 11.73
C PRO A 148 0.92 2.82 10.70
N ALA A 149 -0.35 2.49 11.00
CA ALA A 149 -1.23 1.80 10.06
C ALA A 149 -1.62 2.68 8.86
N ILE A 150 -1.94 3.96 9.09
CA ILE A 150 -2.26 4.94 8.04
C ILE A 150 -1.11 5.02 7.02
N HIS A 151 0.12 5.23 7.49
CA HIS A 151 1.30 5.28 6.63
C HIS A 151 1.61 3.94 5.95
N PHE A 152 1.37 2.81 6.63
CA PHE A 152 1.52 1.48 6.05
C PHE A 152 0.56 1.27 4.85
N TYR A 153 -0.73 1.55 5.02
CA TYR A 153 -1.71 1.36 3.94
C TYR A 153 -1.49 2.34 2.77
N GLN A 154 -1.08 3.58 3.04
CA GLN A 154 -0.65 4.52 2.00
C GLN A 154 0.56 4.01 1.21
N LYS A 155 1.59 3.47 1.89
CA LYS A 155 2.75 2.83 1.23
C LYS A 155 2.36 1.60 0.41
N MET A 156 1.32 0.87 0.84
CA MET A 156 0.69 -0.23 0.10
C MET A 156 -0.26 0.23 -1.02
N LEU A 157 -0.27 1.52 -1.36
CA LEU A 157 -1.09 2.14 -2.41
C LEU A 157 -2.61 2.07 -2.19
N PHE A 158 -3.06 1.80 -0.96
CA PHE A 158 -4.47 2.02 -0.60
C PHE A 158 -4.75 3.52 -0.56
N LYS A 159 -5.89 3.92 -1.13
CA LYS A 159 -6.37 5.31 -1.14
C LYS A 159 -7.28 5.54 0.06
N CYS A 160 -7.00 6.55 0.87
CA CYS A 160 -7.96 7.05 1.85
C CYS A 160 -9.09 7.77 1.09
N VAL A 161 -10.34 7.31 1.24
CA VAL A 161 -11.50 7.85 0.52
C VAL A 161 -12.44 8.67 1.39
N ARG A 162 -12.51 8.37 2.69
CA ARG A 162 -13.46 9.02 3.62
C ARG A 162 -12.90 9.00 5.04
N ARG A 163 -13.17 10.07 5.80
CA ARG A 163 -13.08 10.08 7.27
C ARG A 163 -14.49 9.88 7.81
N LEU A 164 -14.65 8.91 8.70
CA LEU A 164 -15.90 8.53 9.34
C LEU A 164 -15.87 9.02 10.80
N PRO A 165 -16.63 10.07 11.15
CA PRO A 165 -16.60 10.62 12.50
C PRO A 165 -17.24 9.66 13.51
N ASN A 166 -16.69 9.60 14.72
CA ASN A 166 -17.23 8.84 15.86
C ASN A 166 -17.39 7.31 15.65
N PHE A 167 -16.78 6.75 14.60
CA PHE A 167 -16.95 5.36 14.14
C PHE A 167 -16.63 4.29 15.19
N TYR A 168 -15.54 4.46 15.95
CA TYR A 168 -15.15 3.52 17.01
C TYR A 168 -15.54 4.04 18.38
N TYR A 169 -16.04 3.17 19.26
CA TYR A 169 -16.27 3.47 20.67
C TYR A 169 -15.35 2.61 21.55
N ILE A 170 -14.36 3.24 22.20
CA ILE A 170 -13.30 2.57 22.94
C ILE A 170 -13.16 3.24 24.30
N ARG A 171 -13.24 2.45 25.39
CA ARG A 171 -13.02 2.90 26.78
C ARG A 171 -13.81 4.18 27.13
N GLY A 172 -15.07 4.26 26.70
CA GLY A 172 -15.96 5.39 26.99
C GLY A 172 -15.79 6.60 26.06
N ARG A 173 -15.01 6.51 24.97
CA ARG A 173 -14.74 7.61 24.05
C ARG A 173 -15.00 7.22 22.60
N HIS A 174 -15.55 8.15 21.83
CA HIS A 174 -15.65 8.02 20.38
C HIS A 174 -14.33 8.40 19.70
N HIS A 175 -14.01 7.70 18.62
CA HIS A 175 -12.85 7.94 17.78
C HIS A 175 -13.23 7.79 16.32
N ASP A 176 -12.67 8.68 15.48
CA ASP A 176 -12.89 8.64 14.05
C ASP A 176 -12.15 7.46 13.40
N SER A 177 -12.59 7.11 12.19
CA SER A 177 -11.96 6.11 11.33
C SER A 177 -11.62 6.70 9.96
N TYR A 178 -10.58 6.20 9.31
CA TYR A 178 -10.29 6.42 7.89
C TYR A 178 -10.62 5.16 7.11
N LEU A 179 -11.45 5.31 6.08
CA LEU A 179 -11.79 4.27 5.12
C LEU A 179 -10.76 4.26 3.99
N PHE A 180 -10.07 3.14 3.85
CA PHE A 180 -9.05 2.90 2.84
C PHE A 180 -9.52 1.87 1.80
N ILE A 181 -9.21 2.09 0.52
CA ILE A 181 -9.58 1.21 -0.59
C ILE A 181 -8.39 0.92 -1.53
N TYR A 182 -8.31 -0.32 -2.02
CA TYR A 182 -7.36 -0.74 -3.05
C TYR A 182 -8.12 -1.45 -4.17
N TYR A 183 -8.14 -0.87 -5.37
CA TYR A 183 -8.92 -1.41 -6.49
C TYR A 183 -8.21 -2.58 -7.18
N VAL A 184 -8.98 -3.59 -7.59
CA VAL A 184 -8.53 -4.77 -8.35
C VAL A 184 -9.48 -5.05 -9.53
N ASN A 185 -9.02 -5.86 -10.50
CA ASN A 185 -9.86 -6.41 -11.57
C ASN A 185 -10.72 -5.37 -12.32
N GLY A 186 -10.14 -4.20 -12.59
CA GLY A 186 -10.79 -3.11 -13.30
C GLY A 186 -11.76 -2.27 -12.46
N GLY A 187 -11.88 -2.51 -11.15
CA GLY A 187 -12.54 -1.60 -10.22
C GLY A 187 -11.90 -0.21 -10.25
N ARG A 188 -12.71 0.84 -10.06
CA ARG A 188 -12.30 2.24 -10.12
C ARG A 188 -13.12 3.07 -9.13
N SER A 189 -12.56 4.18 -8.69
CA SER A 189 -13.33 5.28 -8.13
C SER A 189 -14.34 5.77 -9.17
N PRO A 190 -15.51 6.30 -8.76
CA PRO A 190 -16.24 7.24 -9.60
C PRO A 190 -15.25 8.32 -10.05
N CYS A 191 -15.06 8.42 -11.35
CA CYS A 191 -14.45 9.57 -11.98
C CYS A 191 -15.59 10.53 -12.32
N SER A 192 -15.41 11.83 -12.05
CA SER A 192 -16.26 12.83 -12.68
C SER A 192 -16.18 12.68 -14.20
N PRO A 193 -17.24 12.96 -14.98
CA PRO A 193 -17.14 13.08 -16.43
C PRO A 193 -15.99 14.02 -16.86
N LEU A 194 -15.69 15.05 -16.06
CA LEU A 194 -14.57 15.95 -16.25
C LEU A 194 -13.20 15.27 -16.10
N ASP A 195 -13.06 14.32 -15.16
CA ASP A 195 -11.81 13.56 -14.98
C ASP A 195 -11.57 12.58 -16.14
N ILE A 196 -12.66 12.01 -16.69
CA ILE A 196 -12.60 11.17 -17.89
C ILE A 196 -12.16 12.02 -19.09
N VAL A 197 -12.77 13.20 -19.28
CA VAL A 197 -12.37 14.15 -20.33
C VAL A 197 -10.91 14.61 -20.13
N ALA A 198 -10.47 14.86 -18.91
CA ALA A 198 -9.08 15.24 -18.61
C ALA A 198 -8.09 14.10 -18.90
N MET A 199 -8.42 12.84 -18.58
CA MET A 199 -7.60 11.68 -18.96
C MET A 199 -7.54 11.49 -20.48
N VAL A 200 -8.67 11.65 -21.19
CA VAL A 200 -8.68 11.57 -22.66
C VAL A 200 -7.87 12.73 -23.27
N ALA A 201 -8.04 13.96 -22.78
CA ALA A 201 -7.31 15.12 -23.26
C ALA A 201 -5.80 15.02 -23.03
N THR A 202 -5.36 14.53 -21.86
CA THR A 202 -3.93 14.31 -21.57
C THR A 202 -3.35 13.17 -22.41
N TYR A 203 -4.08 12.06 -22.60
CA TYR A 203 -3.67 10.98 -23.51
C TYR A 203 -3.56 11.46 -24.97
N MET A 204 -4.56 12.18 -25.47
CA MET A 204 -4.54 12.76 -26.81
C MET A 204 -3.40 13.78 -26.96
N ARG A 205 -3.15 14.64 -25.97
CA ARG A 205 -2.01 15.57 -25.98
C ARG A 205 -0.67 14.82 -26.08
N SER A 206 -0.52 13.71 -25.35
CA SER A 206 0.66 12.84 -25.45
C SER A 206 0.83 12.26 -26.86
N LEU A 207 -0.23 11.68 -27.43
CA LEU A 207 -0.22 11.18 -28.82
C LEU A 207 0.14 12.27 -29.83
N PHE A 208 -0.45 13.47 -29.73
CA PHE A 208 -0.14 14.60 -30.58
C PHE A 208 1.33 15.04 -30.44
N THR A 209 1.86 15.15 -29.22
CA THR A 209 3.29 15.49 -29.03
C THR A 209 4.23 14.42 -29.62
N SER A 210 3.86 13.14 -29.54
CA SER A 210 4.61 12.04 -30.17
C SER A 210 4.57 12.11 -31.71
N LEU A 211 3.40 12.40 -32.29
CA LEU A 211 3.24 12.59 -33.74
C LEU A 211 4.04 13.80 -34.25
N VAL A 212 3.95 14.94 -33.56
CA VAL A 212 4.74 16.15 -33.90
C VAL A 212 6.24 15.88 -33.80
N ALA A 213 6.71 15.21 -32.75
CA ALA A 213 8.12 14.84 -32.60
C ALA A 213 8.61 13.87 -33.70
N ARG A 214 7.75 12.96 -34.17
CA ARG A 214 8.05 12.06 -35.30
C ARG A 214 8.06 12.77 -36.65
N LEU A 215 7.19 13.77 -36.85
CA LEU A 215 7.18 14.61 -38.04
C LEU A 215 8.44 15.48 -38.10
N TRP A 216 8.82 16.14 -37.00
CA TRP A 216 10.04 16.93 -36.91
C TRP A 216 11.31 16.10 -37.21
N LYS A 217 11.40 14.90 -36.62
CA LYS A 217 12.48 13.92 -36.93
C LYS A 217 12.47 13.38 -38.38
N ASN A 218 11.42 13.64 -39.15
CA ASN A 218 11.35 13.27 -40.57
C ASN A 218 11.70 14.44 -41.48
N ASP A 219 11.41 15.69 -41.09
CA ASP A 219 11.84 16.89 -41.82
C ASP A 219 13.34 17.18 -41.64
N GLU A 220 13.91 16.98 -40.45
CA GLU A 220 15.38 17.05 -40.27
C GLU A 220 16.12 16.00 -41.12
N ARG A 221 15.47 14.89 -41.47
CA ARG A 221 16.00 13.88 -42.40
C ARG A 221 15.75 14.17 -43.89
N LYS A 222 15.06 15.27 -44.22
CA LYS A 222 14.79 15.72 -45.59
C LYS A 222 15.59 16.95 -46.01
N LEU A 223 16.32 17.59 -45.10
CA LEU A 223 17.18 18.72 -45.46
C LEU A 223 18.50 18.22 -46.08
N PRO A 224 18.83 18.56 -47.33
CA PRO A 224 20.06 18.10 -47.97
C PRO A 224 21.27 18.82 -47.39
N SER A 225 22.33 18.06 -47.10
CA SER A 225 23.62 18.56 -46.62
C SER A 225 24.37 19.34 -47.71
N THR A 226 24.05 20.63 -47.82
CA THR A 226 24.83 21.58 -48.63
C THR A 226 26.19 21.85 -47.98
N ARG A 227 27.23 21.96 -48.82
CA ARG A 227 28.62 21.65 -48.46
C ARG A 227 29.56 22.80 -48.84
N TRP A 228 29.93 23.64 -47.88
CA TRP A 228 31.08 24.58 -47.88
C TRP A 228 31.12 25.29 -46.50
N SER A 229 32.24 25.70 -45.89
CA SER A 229 33.66 25.72 -46.27
C SER A 229 34.54 25.49 -45.03
N LYS A 230 35.77 24.98 -45.21
CA LYS A 230 36.84 25.24 -44.24
C LYS A 230 37.24 26.71 -44.32
N CYS A 231 37.39 27.39 -43.18
CA CYS A 231 38.35 28.49 -43.04
C CYS A 231 39.15 28.30 -41.74
N LYS A 232 40.28 28.99 -41.63
CA LYS A 232 41.45 28.60 -40.82
C LYS A 232 41.48 29.28 -39.45
N GLU A 233 42.37 28.79 -38.61
CA GLU A 233 42.71 29.30 -37.26
C GLU A 233 42.90 30.82 -37.18
N SER A 234 42.65 31.37 -36.00
CA SER A 234 43.54 32.35 -35.38
C SER A 234 43.41 32.31 -33.85
N ASN A 235 44.52 32.06 -33.17
CA ASN A 235 44.63 32.26 -31.73
C ASN A 235 44.48 33.75 -31.38
N SER A 236 43.84 34.04 -30.26
CA SER A 236 44.23 35.20 -29.44
C SER A 236 44.04 34.88 -27.96
N LEU A 237 44.90 35.48 -27.14
CA LEU A 237 45.15 35.16 -25.74
C LEU A 237 44.63 36.29 -24.82
N LEU A 238 44.43 35.96 -23.53
CA LEU A 238 44.28 36.91 -22.39
C LEU A 238 42.92 37.67 -22.35
N ALA A 239 42.35 38.07 -21.21
CA ALA A 239 42.71 37.88 -19.79
C ALA A 239 41.50 38.19 -18.85
N ILE A 240 41.58 37.71 -17.59
CA ILE A 240 41.18 38.38 -16.31
C ILE A 240 39.77 39.03 -16.23
N THR A 241 38.84 38.68 -15.33
CA THR A 241 38.80 39.03 -13.87
C THR A 241 37.71 38.21 -13.15
N GLN A 242 37.97 37.49 -12.05
CA GLN A 242 37.79 37.85 -10.61
C GLN A 242 36.44 38.45 -10.13
N ASN A 243 35.64 37.67 -9.38
CA ASN A 243 35.38 37.79 -7.91
C ASN A 243 34.28 36.78 -7.46
N LYS A 244 34.52 35.87 -6.50
CA LYS A 244 34.47 35.98 -5.02
C LYS A 244 33.10 36.41 -4.45
N ARG A 245 32.29 35.57 -3.78
CA ARG A 245 32.39 34.84 -2.47
C ARG A 245 32.07 35.66 -1.21
N ILE A 246 31.04 35.20 -0.48
CA ILE A 246 30.72 35.21 0.98
C ILE A 246 29.47 34.30 1.07
N ILE A 247 29.26 33.28 1.93
CA ILE A 247 29.94 32.71 3.12
C ILE A 247 29.72 33.45 4.46
N ILE A 248 28.61 33.11 5.15
CA ILE A 248 28.56 32.96 6.62
C ILE A 248 27.73 31.71 6.97
N THR A 249 28.40 30.73 7.57
CA THR A 249 27.92 29.72 8.55
C THR A 249 28.68 30.01 9.88
N PRO A 250 28.43 29.41 11.06
CA PRO A 250 27.78 28.12 11.38
C PRO A 250 26.72 28.26 12.53
N ASP A 251 26.26 27.26 13.30
CA ASP A 251 26.77 25.92 13.63
C ASP A 251 25.68 25.00 14.26
N LYS A 252 25.76 23.68 14.02
CA LYS A 252 25.36 22.53 14.90
C LYS A 252 23.89 22.42 15.45
N THR A 253 23.35 21.26 15.82
CA THR A 253 23.86 19.87 15.92
C THR A 253 22.71 18.84 15.80
N GLY A 254 23.01 17.64 15.27
CA GLY A 254 22.32 16.38 15.55
C GLY A 254 20.88 16.20 15.01
N CYS A 255 20.34 15.00 14.90
CA CYS A 255 20.88 13.64 14.84
C CYS A 255 19.68 12.70 14.66
N GLN A 256 19.85 11.68 13.82
CA GLN A 256 19.10 10.42 13.79
C GLN A 256 17.59 10.37 13.46
N CYS A 257 17.30 9.33 12.69
CA CYS A 257 16.01 8.77 12.35
C CYS A 257 15.25 8.25 13.58
N VAL A 258 13.92 8.33 13.50
CA VAL A 258 12.97 7.27 13.91
C VAL A 258 11.92 7.18 12.81
#